data_AF-A0A835M6J0-F1
#
_entry.id   AF-A0A835M6J0-F1
#
_cell.length_a   1.000
_cell.length_b   1.000
_cell.length_c   1.000
_cell.angle_alpha   90.00
_cell.angle_beta   90.00
_cell.angle_gamma   90.00
#
_symmetry.space_group_name_H-M   'P 1'
#
loop_
_entity.id
_entity.type
_entity.pdbx_description
1 polymer ?
#
loop_
_entity_poly.entity_id
_entity_poly.type
_entity_poly.pdbx_seq_one_letter_code
_entity_poly.pdbx_strand_id
1 'polypeptide(L)'
;MWKEVNVPMADRLEFAALVLRKERLTLIGGKNGGEACIWELGVGDMWLLLERVPIELGKKFMGCRGSWCSTKCVGTDKAVYLYRNLGSKMLVWMEVKGNSRWEWFWVEGCCSIRGQQLPNFPIKGVLLHPGLAPLSIIQE
;
A
#
# COMPACT_ATOMS: atom_id res chain seq x y z
N MET A 1 -16.06 17.26 -14.27
CA MET A 1 -16.54 17.96 -13.06
C MET A 1 -15.79 17.36 -11.88
N TRP A 2 -15.14 18.17 -11.05
CA TRP A 2 -14.42 17.69 -9.86
C TRP A 2 -15.36 17.73 -8.65
N LYS A 3 -15.22 16.75 -7.75
CA LYS A 3 -15.99 16.66 -6.51
C LYS A 3 -15.02 16.56 -5.33
N GLU A 4 -15.19 17.44 -4.36
CA GLU A 4 -14.43 17.41 -3.11
C GLU A 4 -15.12 16.48 -2.11
N VAL A 5 -14.31 15.72 -1.35
CA VAL A 5 -14.79 14.82 -0.29
C VAL A 5 -13.92 15.02 0.94
N ASN A 6 -14.53 14.91 2.13
CA ASN A 6 -13.80 14.99 3.38
C ASN A 6 -12.75 13.88 3.47
N VAL A 7 -11.64 14.09 4.17
CA VAL A 7 -10.61 13.06 4.38
C VAL A 7 -10.58 12.64 5.86
N PRO A 8 -10.73 11.34 6.19
CA PRO A 8 -10.63 10.84 7.56
C PRO A 8 -9.30 11.22 8.21
N MET A 9 -9.38 11.89 9.37
CA MET A 9 -8.23 12.28 10.18
C MET A 9 -7.19 13.14 9.44
N ALA A 10 -7.60 13.93 8.44
CA ALA A 10 -6.70 14.71 7.59
C ALA A 10 -5.65 15.54 8.35
N ASP A 11 -6.01 16.06 9.52
CA ASP A 11 -5.18 16.87 10.42
C ASP A 11 -4.10 16.07 11.17
N ARG A 12 -4.16 14.74 11.16
CA ARG A 12 -3.31 13.84 11.99
C ARG A 12 -2.53 12.81 11.19
N LEU A 13 -2.75 12.72 9.88
CA LEU A 13 -2.04 11.78 9.03
C LEU A 13 -0.61 12.26 8.77
N GLU A 14 0.37 11.43 9.13
CA GLU A 14 1.79 11.60 8.75
C GLU A 14 2.05 11.16 7.30
N PHE A 15 1.21 10.26 6.80
CA PHE A 15 1.25 9.73 5.46
C PHE A 15 -0.18 9.46 5.01
N ALA A 16 -0.46 9.72 3.73
CA ALA A 16 -1.71 9.36 3.10
C ALA A 16 -1.47 8.96 1.63
N ALA A 17 -2.26 7.98 1.15
CA ALA A 17 -2.30 7.62 -0.26
C ALA A 17 -3.72 7.20 -0.65
N LEU A 18 -4.12 7.56 -1.87
CA LEU A 18 -5.33 7.08 -2.50
C LEU A 18 -4.98 5.97 -3.47
N VAL A 19 -5.74 4.88 -3.42
CA VAL A 19 -5.65 3.77 -4.37
C VAL A 19 -7.04 3.40 -4.83
N LEU A 20 -7.14 2.88 -6.05
CA LEU A 20 -8.36 2.27 -6.55
C LEU A 20 -8.29 0.77 -6.24
N ARG A 21 -9.27 0.25 -5.50
CA ARG A 21 -9.35 -1.16 -5.11
C ARG A 21 -10.77 -1.65 -5.33
N LYS A 22 -10.95 -2.69 -6.16
CA LYS A 22 -12.28 -3.23 -6.50
C LYS A 22 -13.22 -2.10 -6.97
N GLU A 23 -12.70 -1.23 -7.82
CA GLU A 23 -13.40 -0.06 -8.38
C GLU A 23 -13.84 1.00 -7.35
N ARG A 24 -13.39 0.88 -6.10
CA ARG A 24 -13.71 1.82 -5.02
C ARG A 24 -12.48 2.62 -4.59
N LEU A 25 -12.70 3.91 -4.38
CA LEU A 25 -11.66 4.79 -3.88
C LEU A 25 -11.34 4.41 -2.44
N THR A 26 -10.08 4.05 -2.21
CA THR A 26 -9.58 3.60 -0.91
C THR A 26 -8.47 4.54 -0.46
N LEU A 27 -8.59 5.05 0.76
CA LEU A 27 -7.58 5.84 1.44
C LEU A 27 -6.78 4.94 2.38
N ILE A 28 -5.47 5.10 2.35
CA ILE A 28 -4.57 4.50 3.33
C ILE A 28 -3.82 5.62 4.01
N GLY A 29 -3.76 5.61 5.33
CA GLY A 29 -3.07 6.64 6.08
C GLY A 29 -2.53 6.18 7.41
N GLY A 30 -1.35 6.70 7.78
CA GLY A 30 -0.67 6.42 9.05
C GLY A 30 -0.63 7.66 9.93
N LYS A 31 -0.90 7.51 11.23
CA LYS A 31 -0.83 8.58 12.22
C LYS A 31 0.41 8.44 13.10
N ASN A 32 0.97 9.56 13.55
CA ASN A 32 2.11 9.55 14.48
C ASN A 32 1.76 8.78 15.76
N GLY A 33 2.64 7.87 16.19
CA GLY A 33 2.44 7.08 17.41
C GLY A 33 1.25 6.12 17.37
N GLY A 34 0.67 5.85 16.19
CA GLY A 34 -0.49 4.97 16.07
C GLY A 34 -0.47 4.05 14.85
N GLU A 35 -1.62 3.43 14.59
CA GLU A 35 -1.80 2.47 13.50
C GLU A 35 -2.02 3.17 12.15
N ALA A 36 -1.56 2.54 11.07
CA ALA A 36 -2.07 2.86 9.75
C ALA A 36 -3.42 2.19 9.54
N CYS A 37 -4.33 2.88 8.86
CA CYS A 37 -5.69 2.41 8.63
C CYS A 37 -6.03 2.50 7.15
N ILE A 38 -7.02 1.70 6.76
CA ILE A 38 -7.57 1.64 5.41
C ILE A 38 -9.04 2.03 5.48
N TRP A 39 -9.41 3.02 4.71
CA TRP A 39 -10.79 3.47 4.54
C TRP A 39 -11.22 3.34 3.11
N GLU A 40 -12.49 3.03 2.88
CA GLU A 40 -13.11 3.01 1.56
C GLU A 40 -14.21 4.07 1.48
N LEU A 41 -14.27 4.80 0.36
CA LEU A 41 -15.33 5.76 0.12
C LEU A 41 -16.61 5.00 -0.26
N GLY A 42 -17.60 5.07 0.63
CA GLY A 42 -18.92 4.48 0.46
C GLY A 42 -19.94 5.44 -0.16
N VAL A 43 -21.19 5.02 -0.12
CA VAL A 43 -22.34 5.82 -0.59
C VAL A 43 -22.49 7.07 0.28
N GLY A 44 -22.84 8.19 -0.35
CA GLY A 44 -23.01 9.47 0.35
C GLY A 44 -21.70 10.11 0.80
N ASP A 45 -20.59 9.79 0.14
CA ASP A 45 -19.23 10.31 0.41
C ASP A 45 -18.73 10.04 1.83
N MET A 46 -19.28 9.00 2.47
CA MET A 46 -18.86 8.57 3.80
C MET A 46 -17.72 7.56 3.70
N TRP A 47 -16.65 7.80 4.45
CA TRP A 47 -15.54 6.87 4.55
C TRP A 47 -15.82 5.79 5.59
N LEU A 48 -15.68 4.54 5.17
CA LEU A 48 -15.84 3.38 6.02
C LEU A 48 -14.46 2.81 6.35
N LEU A 49 -14.14 2.67 7.65
CA LEU A 49 -12.93 1.98 8.08
C LEU A 49 -13.06 0.50 7.74
N LEU A 50 -12.18 0.02 6.86
CA LEU A 50 -12.13 -1.39 6.47
C LEU A 50 -11.20 -2.20 7.36
N GLU A 51 -10.01 -1.65 7.64
CA GLU A 51 -8.98 -2.41 8.34
C GLU A 51 -7.93 -1.50 8.99
N ARG A 52 -7.24 -2.03 9.99
CA ARG A 52 -6.05 -1.42 10.60
C ARG A 52 -4.84 -2.32 10.45
N VAL A 53 -3.66 -1.73 10.30
CA VAL A 53 -2.41 -2.46 10.43
C VAL A 53 -2.29 -2.97 11.87
N PRO A 54 -2.12 -4.28 12.09
CA PRO A 54 -1.91 -4.82 13.43
C PRO A 54 -0.74 -4.13 14.14
N ILE A 55 -0.91 -3.84 15.44
CA ILE A 55 0.07 -3.06 16.24
C ILE A 55 1.49 -3.62 16.11
N GLU A 56 1.64 -4.94 16.20
CA GLU A 56 2.94 -5.61 16.12
C GLU A 56 3.62 -5.41 14.75
N LEU A 57 2.83 -5.54 13.68
CA LEU A 57 3.30 -5.29 12.31
C LEU A 57 3.64 -3.82 12.10
N GLY A 58 2.84 -2.90 12.62
CA GLY A 58 3.08 -1.46 12.56
C GLY A 58 4.37 -1.06 13.27
N LYS A 59 4.58 -1.55 14.50
CA LYS A 59 5.83 -1.34 15.26
C LYS A 59 7.04 -1.89 14.49
N LYS A 60 6.93 -3.11 13.97
CA LYS A 60 7.99 -3.75 13.17
C LYS A 60 8.32 -2.95 11.90
N PHE A 61 7.33 -2.36 11.24
CA PHE A 61 7.47 -1.57 10.03
C PHE A 61 8.10 -0.19 10.27
N MET A 62 7.65 0.51 11.31
CA MET A 62 8.16 1.84 11.67
C MET A 62 9.57 1.79 12.27
N GLY A 63 9.93 0.68 12.90
CA GLY A 63 11.21 0.50 13.59
C GLY A 63 11.40 1.52 14.72
N CYS A 64 12.65 1.82 15.07
CA CYS A 64 12.97 2.71 16.21
C CYS A 64 12.48 4.15 16.04
N ARG A 65 12.17 4.59 14.81
CA ARG A 65 11.65 5.95 14.58
C ARG A 65 10.18 6.12 14.97
N GLY A 66 9.40 5.03 15.02
CA GLY A 66 8.00 5.06 15.45
C GLY A 66 7.08 5.95 14.60
N SER A 67 7.44 6.27 13.36
CA SER A 67 6.73 7.21 12.48
C SER A 67 6.49 6.65 11.08
N TRP A 68 5.35 7.03 10.50
CA TRP A 68 4.90 6.66 9.16
C TRP A 68 5.33 7.65 8.06
N CYS A 69 5.95 8.79 8.36
CA CYS A 69 6.23 9.88 7.39
C CYS A 69 6.99 9.47 6.11
N SER A 70 7.73 8.37 6.14
CA SER A 70 8.51 7.86 4.99
C SER A 70 7.84 6.68 4.27
N THR A 71 6.58 6.41 4.60
CA THR A 71 5.79 5.35 3.99
C THR A 71 5.39 5.75 2.59
N LYS A 72 5.38 4.77 1.70
CA LYS A 72 4.84 4.82 0.36
C LYS A 72 3.81 3.71 0.23
N CYS A 73 2.81 3.94 -0.59
CA CYS A 73 1.74 2.98 -0.84
C CYS A 73 1.57 2.76 -2.34
N VAL A 74 1.40 1.50 -2.71
CA VAL A 74 0.94 1.10 -4.04
C VAL A 74 -0.25 0.17 -3.84
N GLY A 75 -1.34 0.41 -4.58
CA GLY A 75 -2.52 -0.42 -4.54
C GLY A 75 -2.86 -1.01 -5.90
N THR A 76 -3.47 -2.18 -5.86
CA THR A 76 -4.07 -2.90 -6.98
C THR A 76 -5.42 -3.44 -6.51
N ASP A 77 -6.22 -4.02 -7.41
CA ASP A 77 -7.49 -4.64 -7.02
C ASP A 77 -7.35 -5.80 -6.02
N LYS A 78 -6.18 -6.42 -5.96
CA LYS A 78 -5.93 -7.64 -5.17
C LYS A 78 -5.06 -7.43 -3.94
N ALA A 79 -4.36 -6.29 -3.87
CA ALA A 79 -3.37 -6.05 -2.82
C ALA A 79 -3.06 -4.56 -2.67
N VAL A 80 -2.74 -4.17 -1.43
CA VAL A 80 -2.18 -2.88 -1.04
C VAL A 80 -0.83 -3.13 -0.38
N TYR A 81 0.19 -2.40 -0.83
CA TYR A 81 1.57 -2.55 -0.41
C TYR A 81 2.05 -1.29 0.30
N LEU A 82 2.57 -1.43 1.52
CA LEU A 82 3.22 -0.35 2.26
C LEU A 82 4.71 -0.62 2.41
N TYR A 83 5.53 0.33 2.00
CA TYR A 83 6.99 0.22 2.00
C TYR A 83 7.65 1.58 2.26
N ARG A 84 8.95 1.61 2.53
CA ARG A 84 9.70 2.86 2.78
C ARG A 84 10.75 3.12 1.71
N ASN A 85 11.79 2.29 1.71
CA ASN A 85 12.91 2.30 0.75
C ASN A 85 12.99 0.96 -0.01
N LEU A 86 13.72 0.90 -1.11
CA LEU A 86 13.91 -0.38 -1.81
C LEU A 86 14.82 -1.30 -1.03
N GLY A 87 14.55 -2.60 -1.15
CA GLY A 87 15.14 -3.62 -0.29
C GLY A 87 14.66 -3.56 1.16
N SER A 88 13.91 -2.53 1.58
CA SER A 88 13.33 -2.51 2.92
C SER A 88 12.09 -3.38 3.01
N LYS A 89 11.82 -3.85 4.22
CA LYS A 89 10.66 -4.64 4.61
C LYS A 89 9.34 -3.98 4.18
N MET A 90 8.37 -4.81 3.79
CA MET A 90 7.09 -4.38 3.23
C MET A 90 5.93 -5.03 3.97
N LEU A 91 4.84 -4.28 4.15
CA LEU A 91 3.56 -4.81 4.57
C LEU A 91 2.66 -4.97 3.35
N VAL A 92 1.93 -6.07 3.28
CA VAL A 92 0.98 -6.34 2.21
C VAL A 92 -0.37 -6.66 2.83
N TRP A 93 -1.40 -5.93 2.44
CA TRP A 93 -2.78 -6.28 2.71
C TRP A 93 -3.40 -6.81 1.43
N MET A 94 -3.72 -8.10 1.38
CA MET A 94 -4.19 -8.73 0.15
C MET A 94 -5.25 -9.78 0.39
N GLU A 95 -6.02 -10.07 -0.66
CA GLU A 95 -7.04 -11.11 -0.65
C GLU A 95 -6.43 -12.51 -0.60
N VAL A 96 -6.86 -13.32 0.37
CA VAL A 96 -6.48 -14.72 0.52
C VAL A 96 -7.36 -15.57 -0.40
N LYS A 97 -6.72 -16.36 -1.27
CA LYS A 97 -7.44 -17.24 -2.22
C LYS A 97 -8.39 -18.17 -1.47
N GLY A 98 -9.64 -18.21 -1.94
CA GLY A 98 -10.64 -19.19 -1.50
C GLY A 98 -11.64 -18.70 -0.44
N ASN A 99 -11.51 -17.48 0.12
CA ASN A 99 -12.45 -17.02 1.15
C ASN A 99 -12.81 -15.51 1.09
N SER A 100 -12.46 -14.79 0.02
CA SER A 100 -12.70 -13.32 -0.13
C SER A 100 -12.19 -12.44 1.03
N ARG A 101 -11.42 -13.04 1.96
CA ARG A 101 -10.91 -12.41 3.16
C ARG A 101 -9.61 -11.71 2.82
N TRP A 102 -9.41 -10.53 3.39
CA TRP A 102 -8.17 -9.79 3.27
C TRP A 102 -7.36 -9.93 4.55
N GLU A 103 -6.05 -10.15 4.40
CA GLU A 103 -5.15 -10.35 5.53
C GLU A 103 -3.86 -9.56 5.34
N TRP A 104 -3.23 -9.22 6.47
CA TRP A 104 -1.93 -8.56 6.49
C TRP A 104 -0.80 -9.57 6.52
N PHE A 105 0.16 -9.38 5.62
CA PHE A 105 1.36 -10.17 5.49
C PHE A 105 2.58 -9.29 5.64
N TRP A 106 3.59 -9.85 6.30
CA TRP A 106 4.92 -9.29 6.36
C TRP A 106 5.78 -9.89 5.26
N VAL A 107 6.32 -9.04 4.39
CA VAL A 107 7.24 -9.46 3.35
C VAL A 107 8.63 -8.95 3.70
N GLU A 108 9.54 -9.90 3.93
CA GLU A 108 10.95 -9.55 4.08
C GLU A 108 11.48 -8.99 2.76
N GLY A 109 12.16 -7.84 2.84
CA GLY A 109 12.77 -7.22 1.68
C GLY A 109 13.94 -8.07 1.17
N CYS A 110 14.13 -8.10 -0.15
CA CYS A 110 15.33 -8.69 -0.74
C CYS A 110 16.40 -7.60 -0.88
N CYS A 111 17.27 -7.51 0.13
CA CYS A 111 18.37 -6.54 0.13
C CYS A 111 19.61 -7.04 -0.61
N SER A 112 19.61 -8.28 -1.11
CA SER A 112 20.81 -8.89 -1.68
C SER A 112 20.56 -9.68 -2.95
N ILE A 113 21.46 -9.53 -3.92
CA ILE A 113 21.53 -10.39 -5.10
C ILE A 113 22.86 -11.13 -5.02
N ARG A 114 22.82 -12.47 -5.03
CA ARG A 114 24.01 -13.34 -4.88
C ARG A 114 24.86 -13.00 -3.65
N GLY A 115 24.22 -12.63 -2.53
CA GLY A 115 24.90 -12.32 -1.27
C GLY A 115 25.51 -10.92 -1.17
N GLN A 116 25.52 -10.12 -2.23
CA GLN A 116 25.93 -8.71 -2.16
C GLN A 116 24.74 -7.82 -1.81
N GLN A 117 24.93 -6.91 -0.83
CA GLN A 117 23.91 -5.92 -0.50
C GLN A 117 23.72 -4.92 -1.65
N LEU A 118 22.46 -4.69 -2.01
CA LEU A 118 22.09 -3.66 -2.98
C LEU A 118 22.24 -2.27 -2.33
N PRO A 119 22.98 -1.34 -2.94
CA PRO A 119 22.98 0.05 -2.51
C PRO A 119 21.55 0.62 -2.57
N ASN A 120 21.18 1.44 -1.59
CA ASN A 120 19.91 2.17 -1.61
C ASN A 120 19.92 3.19 -2.75
N PHE A 121 19.32 2.86 -3.89
CA PHE A 121 19.10 3.83 -4.96
C PHE A 121 17.76 4.54 -4.76
N PRO A 122 17.68 5.87 -4.95
CA PRO A 122 16.41 6.58 -5.01
C PRO A 122 15.68 6.18 -6.29
N ILE A 123 14.82 5.16 -6.22
CA ILE A 123 14.05 4.72 -7.38
C ILE A 123 12.78 5.55 -7.50
N LYS A 124 12.59 6.13 -8.68
CA LYS A 124 11.29 6.52 -9.20
C LYS A 124 10.59 5.23 -9.63
N GLY A 125 9.66 4.74 -8.81
CA GLY A 125 8.97 3.48 -9.08
C GLY A 125 8.23 3.53 -10.42
N VAL A 126 8.39 2.50 -11.24
CA VAL A 126 7.58 2.25 -12.44
C VAL A 126 6.68 1.07 -12.13
N LEU A 127 5.36 1.28 -12.16
CA LEU A 127 4.38 0.21 -12.08
C LEU A 127 4.30 -0.46 -13.45
N LEU A 128 4.93 -1.63 -13.60
CA LEU A 128 4.71 -2.46 -14.78
C LEU A 128 3.47 -3.32 -14.51
N HIS A 129 2.37 -2.98 -15.18
CA HIS A 129 1.19 -3.84 -15.19
C HIS A 129 1.59 -5.20 -15.82
N PRO A 130 1.34 -6.35 -15.18
CA PRO A 130 1.75 -7.66 -15.69
C PRO A 130 0.95 -8.15 -16.92
N GLY A 131 0.39 -7.23 -17.70
CA GLY A 131 -0.38 -7.50 -18.93
C GLY A 131 0.41 -7.35 -20.23
N LEU A 132 1.74 -7.26 -20.19
CA LEU A 132 2.56 -7.19 -21.40
C LEU A 132 2.77 -8.60 -21.99
N ALA A 133 1.69 -9.22 -22.45
CA ALA A 133 1.79 -10.13 -23.59
C ALA A 133 1.82 -9.25 -24.86
N PRO A 134 2.78 -9.41 -25.77
CA PRO A 134 2.60 -8.90 -27.11
C PRO A 134 1.44 -9.68 -27.73
N LEU A 135 0.32 -9.01 -27.97
CA LEU A 135 -0.57 -9.39 -29.06
C LEU A 135 0.21 -9.13 -30.35
N SER A 136 1.06 -10.08 -30.76
CA SER A 136 1.48 -10.15 -32.14
C SER A 136 0.28 -10.63 -32.94
N ILE A 137 -0.53 -9.67 -33.37
CA ILE A 137 -1.39 -9.83 -34.54
C ILE A 137 -0.44 -10.10 -35.70
N ILE A 138 -0.36 -11.34 -36.15
CA ILE A 138 0.03 -11.64 -37.53
C ILE A 138 -1.29 -11.69 -38.29
N GLN A 139 -1.62 -10.59 -38.95
CA GLN A 139 -2.55 -10.59 -40.07
C GLN A 139 -1.73 -10.92 -41.32
N GLU A 140 -2.18 -11.99 -41.99
CA GLU A 140 -1.89 -12.48 -43.35
C GLU A 140 -0.42 -12.75 -43.76
#